data_AF-A0A8T7CVS7-F1
#
_entry.id   AF-A0A8T7CVS7-F1
#
_cell.length_a   1.000
_cell.length_b   1.000
_cell.length_c   1.000
_cell.angle_alpha   90.00
_cell.angle_beta   90.00
_cell.angle_gamma   90.00
#
_symmetry.space_group_name_H-M   'P 1'
#
loop_
_entity.id
_entity.type
_entity.pdbx_description
1 polymer ?
#
loop_
_entity_poly.entity_id
_entity_poly.type
_entity_poly.pdbx_seq_one_letter_code
_entity_poly.pdbx_strand_id
1 'polypeptide(L)'
;SVQFGCLASTCSEEQFKALDHYAKCIGLAFQIRDDILDVEADTETLGKAQGADIARNKSTYPSLLGMSEAKQMAQQCHSDALQALEVFDEKADPLRWLSAYIIERGH
;
A
#
# COMPACT_ATOMS: atom_id res chain seq x y z
N SER A 1 2.14 1.87 14.64
CA SER A 1 2.08 0.57 15.35
C SER A 1 3.15 -0.45 14.92
N VAL A 2 4.09 -0.11 14.02
CA VAL A 2 5.15 -1.06 13.56
C VAL A 2 6.48 -0.89 14.33
N GLN A 3 6.68 0.25 15.02
CA GLN A 3 7.92 0.53 15.76
C GLN A 3 8.11 -0.29 17.05
N PHE A 4 7.07 -0.97 17.57
CA PHE A 4 7.18 -1.70 18.84
C PHE A 4 7.56 -3.18 18.71
N GLY A 5 7.60 -3.75 17.50
CA GLY A 5 8.02 -5.15 17.30
C GLY A 5 9.54 -5.37 17.35
N CYS A 6 10.34 -4.31 17.15
CA CYS A 6 11.77 -4.47 16.92
C CYS A 6 12.66 -4.33 18.18
N LEU A 7 12.07 -4.04 19.34
CA LEU A 7 12.81 -3.99 20.62
C LEU A 7 12.93 -5.36 21.31
N ALA A 8 12.32 -6.41 20.74
CA ALA A 8 12.25 -7.75 21.38
C ALA A 8 13.21 -8.80 20.78
N SER A 9 13.96 -8.51 19.72
CA SER A 9 14.91 -9.49 19.17
C SER A 9 16.14 -8.84 18.55
N THR A 10 17.23 -9.59 18.56
CA THR A 10 18.56 -9.33 17.99
C THR A 10 18.53 -9.12 16.46
N CYS A 11 17.82 -8.10 15.99
CA CYS A 11 17.82 -7.72 14.58
C CYS A 11 19.12 -6.98 14.25
N SER A 12 19.79 -7.37 13.17
CA SER A 12 20.90 -6.59 12.63
C SER A 12 20.41 -5.23 12.10
N GLU A 13 21.30 -4.26 11.95
CA GLU A 13 20.94 -2.96 11.37
C GLU A 13 20.38 -3.10 9.94
N GLU A 14 20.88 -4.09 9.19
CA GLU A 14 20.40 -4.45 7.86
C GLU A 14 18.95 -4.97 7.90
N GLN A 15 18.65 -5.87 8.82
CA GLN A 15 17.29 -6.38 9.04
C GLN A 15 16.33 -5.26 9.48
N PHE A 16 16.77 -4.35 10.35
CA PHE A 16 15.96 -3.20 10.73
C PHE A 16 15.64 -2.30 9.54
N LYS A 17 16.64 -1.97 8.71
CA LYS A 17 16.46 -1.17 7.49
C LYS A 17 15.52 -1.85 6.49
N ALA A 18 15.63 -3.16 6.33
CA ALA A 18 14.74 -3.96 5.51
C ALA A 18 13.28 -3.89 6.00
N LEU A 19 13.04 -4.03 7.30
CA LEU A 19 11.69 -3.91 7.90
C LEU A 19 11.13 -2.49 7.78
N ASP A 20 11.96 -1.46 7.94
CA ASP A 20 11.55 -0.06 7.77
C ASP A 20 11.17 0.22 6.30
N HIS A 21 11.95 -0.29 5.34
CA HIS A 21 11.62 -0.17 3.92
C HIS A 21 10.32 -0.91 3.59
N TYR A 22 10.18 -2.15 4.05
CA TYR A 22 8.95 -2.93 3.92
C TYR A 22 7.73 -2.16 4.44
N ALA A 23 7.81 -1.62 5.66
CA ALA A 23 6.69 -0.91 6.28
C ALA A 23 6.30 0.35 5.49
N LYS A 24 7.28 1.08 4.95
CA LYS A 24 7.04 2.27 4.10
C LYS A 24 6.36 1.89 2.78
N CYS A 25 6.88 0.86 2.10
CA CYS A 25 6.34 0.42 0.82
C CYS A 25 4.92 -0.13 0.96
N ILE A 26 4.63 -0.94 1.99
CA ILE A 26 3.26 -1.41 2.25
C ILE A 26 2.33 -0.26 2.65
N GLY A 27 2.78 0.66 3.49
CA GLY A 27 1.98 1.82 3.86
C GLY A 27 1.60 2.70 2.67
N LEU A 28 2.52 2.85 1.71
CA LEU A 28 2.28 3.58 0.47
C LEU A 28 1.33 2.81 -0.47
N ALA A 29 1.57 1.51 -0.69
CA ALA A 29 0.70 0.67 -1.51
C ALA A 29 -0.75 0.67 -0.99
N PHE A 30 -0.93 0.62 0.33
CA PHE A 30 -2.25 0.70 0.95
C PHE A 30 -2.96 2.03 0.69
N GLN A 31 -2.26 3.16 0.83
CA GLN A 31 -2.85 4.48 0.55
C GLN A 31 -3.27 4.62 -0.92
N ILE A 32 -2.43 4.16 -1.85
CA ILE A 32 -2.76 4.20 -3.28
C ILE A 32 -3.97 3.30 -3.57
N ARG A 33 -4.06 2.14 -2.93
CA ARG A 33 -5.20 1.23 -3.08
C ARG A 33 -6.49 1.82 -2.53
N ASP A 34 -6.45 2.45 -1.36
CA ASP A 34 -7.59 3.13 -0.73
C ASP A 34 -8.11 4.25 -1.65
N ASP A 35 -7.21 5.07 -2.19
CA ASP A 35 -7.54 6.12 -3.17
C ASP A 35 -8.17 5.56 -4.46
N ILE A 36 -7.70 4.40 -4.94
CA ILE A 36 -8.30 3.72 -6.10
C ILE A 36 -9.73 3.27 -5.78
N LEU A 37 -9.94 2.66 -4.61
CA LEU A 37 -11.25 2.18 -4.18
C LEU A 37 -12.23 3.33 -3.98
N ASP A 38 -11.81 4.45 -3.40
CA ASP A 38 -12.64 5.66 -3.24
C ASP A 38 -13.13 6.18 -4.61
N VAL A 39 -12.22 6.27 -5.59
CA VAL A 39 -12.55 6.72 -6.95
C VAL A 39 -13.43 5.73 -7.73
N GLU A 40 -13.18 4.42 -7.60
CA GLU A 40 -13.99 3.37 -8.24
C GLU A 40 -15.40 3.31 -7.63
N ALA A 41 -15.51 3.36 -6.30
CA ALA A 41 -16.79 3.38 -5.58
C ALA A 41 -17.61 4.63 -5.89
N ASP A 42 -16.97 5.81 -5.95
CA ASP A 42 -17.62 7.04 -6.41
C ASP A 42 -18.15 6.90 -7.83
N THR A 43 -17.37 6.29 -8.73
CA THR A 43 -17.77 6.09 -10.13
C THR A 43 -18.98 5.17 -10.26
N GLU A 44 -19.03 4.08 -9.49
CA GLU A 44 -20.14 3.12 -9.48
C GLU A 44 -21.40 3.71 -8.81
N THR A 45 -21.22 4.41 -7.68
CA THR A 45 -22.32 4.97 -6.88
C THR A 45 -22.95 6.20 -7.54
N LEU A 46 -22.17 7.01 -8.27
CA LEU A 46 -22.64 8.30 -8.82
C LEU A 46 -23.24 8.23 -10.22
N GLY A 47 -23.40 7.05 -10.83
CA GLY A 47 -24.14 6.79 -12.08
C GLY A 47 -24.62 8.00 -12.89
N LYS A 48 -23.68 8.80 -13.43
CA LYS A 48 -23.82 10.10 -14.12
C LYS A 48 -24.06 11.37 -13.26
N ALA A 49 -23.05 12.23 -13.31
CA ALA A 49 -23.14 13.66 -13.61
C ALA A 49 -24.15 14.50 -12.80
N GLN A 50 -23.94 14.66 -11.50
CA GLN A 50 -24.27 15.90 -10.78
C GLN A 50 -23.59 15.88 -9.41
N GLY A 51 -22.45 16.56 -9.30
CA GLY A 51 -21.69 16.68 -8.04
C GLY A 51 -20.16 16.67 -8.18
N ALA A 52 -19.64 16.49 -9.40
CA ALA A 52 -18.19 16.30 -9.67
C ALA A 52 -17.28 17.48 -9.29
N ASP A 53 -17.83 18.63 -8.91
CA ASP A 53 -17.02 19.84 -8.66
C ASP A 53 -16.74 20.10 -7.18
N ILE A 54 -17.34 19.35 -6.23
CA ILE A 54 -17.10 19.55 -4.79
C ILE A 54 -16.17 18.48 -4.20
N ALA A 55 -16.15 17.25 -4.74
CA ALA A 55 -15.28 16.17 -4.25
C ALA A 55 -13.83 16.23 -4.78
N ARG A 56 -13.58 16.97 -5.87
CA ARG A 56 -12.28 17.03 -6.58
C ARG A 56 -11.16 17.83 -5.90
N ASN A 57 -11.35 18.28 -4.67
CA ASN A 57 -10.31 18.99 -3.91
C ASN A 57 -9.40 18.06 -3.08
N LYS A 58 -9.63 16.73 -3.13
CA LYS A 58 -8.63 15.77 -2.63
C LYS A 58 -7.69 15.39 -3.75
N SER A 59 -6.41 15.68 -3.54
CA SER A 59 -5.32 15.23 -4.40
C SER A 59 -5.04 13.75 -4.12
N THR A 60 -5.79 12.85 -4.75
CA THR A 60 -5.58 11.38 -4.65
C THR A 60 -4.57 10.89 -5.68
N TYR A 61 -3.94 9.74 -5.45
CA TYR A 61 -2.98 9.15 -6.40
C TYR A 61 -3.55 8.95 -7.82
N PRO A 62 -4.77 8.41 -8.01
CA PRO A 62 -5.37 8.32 -9.34
C PRO A 62 -5.63 9.67 -10.00
N SER A 63 -5.92 10.73 -9.21
CA SER A 63 -6.14 12.08 -9.76
C SER A 63 -4.86 12.75 -10.25
N LEU A 64 -3.71 12.40 -9.64
CA LEU A 64 -2.39 12.95 -9.98
C LEU A 64 -1.69 12.17 -11.09
N LEU A 65 -1.72 10.84 -11.01
CA LEU A 65 -0.93 9.95 -11.87
C LEU A 65 -1.74 9.34 -13.01
N GLY A 66 -3.06 9.28 -12.86
CA GLY A 66 -3.92 8.41 -13.66
C GLY A 66 -4.19 7.08 -12.97
N MET A 67 -5.35 6.48 -13.29
CA MET A 67 -5.81 5.23 -12.65
C MET A 67 -4.88 4.04 -12.94
N SER A 68 -4.38 3.93 -14.17
CA SER A 68 -3.50 2.84 -14.58
C SER A 68 -2.14 2.94 -13.87
N GLU A 69 -1.59 4.14 -13.82
CA GLU A 69 -0.31 4.46 -13.19
C GLU A 69 -0.38 4.30 -11.67
N ALA A 70 -1.48 4.71 -11.04
CA ALA A 70 -1.72 4.46 -9.62
C ALA A 70 -1.76 2.96 -9.31
N LYS A 71 -2.48 2.16 -10.12
CA LYS A 71 -2.50 0.69 -9.99
C LYS A 71 -1.10 0.08 -10.14
N GLN A 72 -0.34 0.54 -11.12
CA GLN A 72 1.04 0.09 -11.33
C GLN A 72 1.95 0.47 -10.15
N MET A 73 1.82 1.68 -9.61
CA MET A 73 2.60 2.14 -8.47
C MET A 73 2.30 1.33 -7.21
N ALA A 74 1.03 1.02 -6.94
CA ALA A 74 0.65 0.13 -5.83
C ALA A 74 1.30 -1.26 -5.96
N GLN A 75 1.29 -1.83 -7.18
CA GLN A 75 1.92 -3.11 -7.46
C GLN A 75 3.45 -3.06 -7.31
N GLN A 76 4.08 -1.96 -7.74
CA GLN A 76 5.52 -1.76 -7.58
C GLN A 76 5.90 -1.68 -6.10
N CYS A 77 5.16 -0.87 -5.31
CA CYS A 77 5.38 -0.78 -3.88
C CYS A 77 5.18 -2.13 -3.17
N HIS A 78 4.23 -2.96 -3.63
CA HIS A 78 4.11 -4.33 -3.12
C HIS A 78 5.33 -5.18 -3.41
N SER A 79 5.81 -5.15 -4.66
CA SER A 79 7.00 -5.89 -5.08
C SER A 79 8.23 -5.47 -4.29
N ASP A 80 8.44 -4.16 -4.12
CA ASP A 80 9.57 -3.60 -3.36
C ASP A 80 9.50 -4.01 -1.89
N ALA A 81 8.29 -4.05 -1.32
CA ALA A 81 8.09 -4.55 0.03
C ALA A 81 8.46 -6.04 0.15
N LEU A 82 8.02 -6.89 -0.79
CA LEU A 82 8.38 -8.31 -0.79
C LEU A 82 9.89 -8.52 -0.94
N GLN A 83 10.55 -7.72 -1.78
CA GLN A 83 12.00 -7.76 -1.95
C GLN A 83 12.74 -7.39 -0.66
N ALA A 84 12.26 -6.38 0.08
CA ALA A 84 12.84 -6.04 1.38
C ALA A 84 12.76 -7.20 2.39
N LEU A 85 11.79 -8.12 2.24
CA LEU A 85 11.67 -9.27 3.13
C LEU A 85 12.57 -10.45 2.75
N GLU A 86 13.29 -10.41 1.63
CA GLU A 86 14.17 -11.51 1.19
C GLU A 86 15.24 -11.86 2.23
N VAL A 87 15.80 -10.87 2.95
CA VAL A 87 16.82 -11.05 3.99
C VAL A 87 16.36 -11.87 5.20
N PHE A 88 15.06 -12.12 5.31
CA PHE A 88 14.46 -12.88 6.41
C PHE A 88 14.08 -14.32 6.02
N ASP A 89 14.28 -14.72 4.76
CA ASP A 89 13.88 -16.02 4.23
C ASP A 89 12.42 -16.35 4.63
N GLU A 90 12.13 -17.58 5.01
CA GLU A 90 10.80 -18.05 5.46
C GLU A 90 10.29 -17.36 6.74
N LYS A 91 11.17 -16.73 7.54
CA LYS A 91 10.74 -16.07 8.79
C LYS A 91 9.81 -14.87 8.54
N ALA A 92 9.85 -14.31 7.33
CA ALA A 92 8.98 -13.21 6.93
C ALA A 92 7.68 -13.65 6.23
N ASP A 93 7.39 -14.95 6.13
CA ASP A 93 6.16 -15.45 5.51
C ASP A 93 4.87 -14.84 6.09
N PRO A 94 4.75 -14.63 7.42
CA PRO A 94 3.59 -13.92 7.97
C PRO A 94 3.45 -12.48 7.46
N LEU A 95 4.57 -11.78 7.22
CA LEU A 95 4.57 -10.42 6.68
C LEU A 95 4.23 -10.43 5.18
N ARG A 96 4.76 -11.40 4.42
CA ARG A 96 4.39 -11.58 3.00
C ARG A 96 2.90 -11.88 2.84
N TRP A 97 2.34 -12.71 3.71
CA TRP A 97 0.91 -13.00 3.70
C TRP A 97 0.09 -11.77 4.06
N LEU A 98 0.52 -11.01 5.07
CA LEU A 98 -0.14 -9.77 5.48
C LEU A 98 -0.10 -8.72 4.35
N SER A 99 1.01 -8.56 3.63
CA SER A 99 1.10 -7.59 2.54
C SER A 99 0.17 -7.94 1.38
N ALA A 100 0.12 -9.21 0.98
CA ALA A 100 -0.80 -9.69 -0.04
C ALA A 100 -2.25 -9.42 0.38
N TYR A 101 -2.60 -9.77 1.61
CA TYR A 101 -3.94 -9.54 2.15
C TYR A 101 -4.35 -8.06 2.19
N ILE A 102 -3.43 -7.17 2.57
CA ILE A 102 -3.69 -5.72 2.65
C ILE A 102 -3.97 -5.13 1.26
N ILE A 103 -3.28 -5.60 0.22
CA ILE A 103 -3.43 -5.08 -1.15
C ILE A 103 -4.61 -5.73 -1.89
N GLU A 104 -4.86 -7.02 -1.63
CA GLU A 104 -5.96 -7.76 -2.26
C GLU A 104 -7.33 -7.42 -1.66
N ARG A 105 -7.41 -7.01 -0.39
CA ARG A 105 -8.69 -6.61 0.21
C ARG A 105 -9.19 -5.28 -0.33
N GLY A 106 -10.00 -5.36 -1.38
CA GLY A 106 -11.14 -4.48 -1.58
C GLY A 106 -12.39 -5.18 -1.04
N HIS A 107 -12.88 -4.74 0.12
CA HIS A 107 -14.24 -5.00 0.57
C HIS A 107 -14.99 -3.68 0.58
#